data_AF-A0A6A4F203-F1
#
_entry.id   AF-A0A6A4F203-F1
#
_cell.length_a   1.000
_cell.length_b   1.000
_cell.length_c   1.000
_cell.angle_alpha   90.00
_cell.angle_beta   90.00
_cell.angle_gamma   90.00
#
_symmetry.space_group_name_H-M   'P 1'
#
loop_
_entity.id
_entity.type
_entity.pdbx_description
1 polymer ?
#
loop_
_entity_poly.entity_id
_entity_poly.type
_entity_poly.pdbx_seq_one_letter_code
_entity_poly.pdbx_strand_id
1 'polypeptide(L)'
;MEQWKYFRLVTGASRLPSDGVVHALRLHYGAIAADFRQAAFDEFKESLPPKLRPGALKVFANSEAQTPLELDTNMNEYGVKLNDPLIVQVPKVWYQLTDATTAASLTVASAPLTEDDTVDVLLNTVKERFNDSHLAGVDISDLVVFDDNNMEYLVDESQIGPRGKTKKTALIVRVPQRVITSAVPVGETTSIKVIREKKNESALQELERYREQGKLIRDNCKDYCNRILDKIDEYYKNDENDESLPFICV
;
A
#
# COMPACT_ATOMS: atom_id res chain seq x y z
N MET A 1 -24.63 -36.53 6.73
CA MET A 1 -24.82 -36.42 5.26
C MET A 1 -23.79 -35.42 4.75
N GLU A 2 -23.10 -35.70 3.66
CA GLU A 2 -22.15 -34.77 3.03
C GLU A 2 -22.81 -34.08 1.83
N GLN A 3 -22.38 -32.85 1.54
CA GLN A 3 -22.85 -32.06 0.41
C GLN A 3 -21.67 -31.44 -0.33
N TRP A 4 -21.79 -31.34 -1.66
CA TRP A 4 -20.82 -30.66 -2.49
C TRP A 4 -21.02 -29.14 -2.45
N LYS A 5 -19.90 -28.41 -2.43
CA LYS A 5 -19.84 -26.96 -2.51
C LYS A 5 -18.92 -26.54 -3.64
N TYR A 6 -19.50 -25.90 -4.64
CA TYR A 6 -18.80 -25.34 -5.79
C TYR A 6 -18.34 -23.92 -5.49
N PHE A 7 -17.09 -23.63 -5.83
CA PHE A 7 -16.49 -22.33 -5.57
C PHE A 7 -15.38 -21.99 -6.58
N ARG A 8 -14.99 -20.72 -6.64
CA ARG A 8 -13.83 -20.25 -7.37
C ARG A 8 -12.84 -19.59 -6.42
N LEU A 9 -11.56 -19.87 -6.63
CA LEU A 9 -10.49 -19.18 -5.94
C LEU A 9 -10.06 -17.98 -6.79
N VAL A 10 -10.18 -16.77 -6.24
CA VAL A 10 -9.80 -15.52 -6.91
C VAL A 10 -8.75 -14.79 -6.08
N THR A 11 -7.84 -14.07 -6.74
CA THR A 11 -6.77 -13.34 -6.05
C THR A 11 -7.03 -11.83 -6.10
N GLY A 12 -7.06 -11.19 -4.93
CA GLY A 12 -7.32 -9.76 -4.78
C GLY A 12 -8.79 -9.40 -4.99
N ALA A 13 -9.06 -8.11 -5.18
CA ALA A 13 -10.42 -7.58 -5.20
C ALA A 13 -11.21 -7.85 -6.50
N SER A 14 -10.59 -8.43 -7.53
CA SER A 14 -11.30 -8.77 -8.79
C SER A 14 -12.11 -10.04 -8.60
N ARG A 15 -13.41 -10.00 -8.92
CA ARG A 15 -14.35 -11.13 -8.81
C ARG A 15 -15.10 -11.36 -10.13
N LEU A 16 -14.42 -11.22 -11.27
CA LEU A 16 -15.08 -11.35 -12.55
C LEU A 16 -15.63 -12.79 -12.72
N PRO A 17 -16.86 -12.97 -13.22
CA PRO A 17 -17.47 -14.30 -13.43
C PRO A 17 -16.72 -15.21 -14.42
N SER A 18 -15.77 -14.66 -15.18
CA SER A 18 -14.90 -15.38 -16.11
C SER A 18 -13.57 -15.80 -15.48
N ASP A 19 -13.21 -15.26 -14.31
CA ASP A 19 -11.93 -15.54 -13.68
C ASP A 19 -11.98 -16.90 -12.97
N GLY A 20 -11.05 -17.79 -13.36
CA GLY A 20 -10.74 -19.00 -12.61
C GLY A 20 -11.55 -20.25 -12.94
N VAL A 21 -11.04 -21.38 -12.46
CA VAL A 21 -11.66 -22.71 -12.54
C VAL A 21 -12.66 -22.87 -11.39
N VAL A 22 -13.79 -23.53 -11.65
CA VAL A 22 -14.72 -23.92 -10.58
C VAL A 22 -14.22 -25.19 -9.92
N HIS A 23 -13.97 -25.11 -8.62
CA HIS A 23 -13.58 -26.20 -7.75
C HIS A 23 -14.78 -26.73 -6.96
N ALA A 24 -14.64 -27.90 -6.35
CA ALA A 24 -15.66 -28.49 -5.51
C ALA A 24 -15.05 -29.08 -4.24
N LEU A 25 -15.67 -28.82 -3.09
CA LEU A 25 -15.32 -29.41 -1.80
C LEU A 25 -16.52 -30.14 -1.21
N ARG A 26 -16.26 -31.22 -0.46
CA ARG A 26 -17.29 -31.86 0.36
C ARG A 26 -17.28 -31.28 1.75
N LEU A 27 -18.47 -30.94 2.23
CA LEU A 27 -18.69 -30.54 3.61
C LEU A 27 -19.81 -31.35 4.24
N HIS A 28 -19.78 -31.45 5.57
CA HIS A 28 -20.90 -31.98 6.31
C HIS A 28 -22.13 -31.06 6.18
N TYR A 29 -23.31 -31.67 6.21
CA TYR A 29 -24.56 -30.94 6.29
C TYR A 29 -24.62 -30.18 7.62
N GLY A 30 -24.94 -28.89 7.56
CA GLY A 30 -24.89 -27.99 8.72
C GLY A 30 -23.53 -27.33 8.97
N ALA A 31 -22.51 -27.59 8.13
CA ALA A 31 -21.24 -26.87 8.20
C ALA A 31 -21.46 -25.35 8.03
N ILE A 32 -20.64 -24.57 8.72
CA ILE A 32 -20.67 -23.10 8.66
C ILE A 32 -19.57 -22.56 7.73
N ALA A 33 -19.63 -21.27 7.43
CA ALA A 33 -18.67 -20.61 6.54
C ALA A 33 -17.22 -20.72 7.05
N ALA A 34 -17.01 -20.74 8.37
CA ALA A 34 -15.70 -20.98 8.97
C ALA A 34 -15.13 -22.35 8.58
N ASP A 35 -15.94 -23.41 8.62
CA ASP A 35 -15.54 -24.77 8.23
C ASP A 35 -15.18 -24.82 6.75
N PHE A 36 -16.01 -24.19 5.90
CA PHE A 36 -15.76 -24.09 4.47
C PHE A 36 -14.46 -23.34 4.17
N ARG A 37 -14.23 -22.21 4.82
CA ARG A 37 -13.00 -21.41 4.66
C ARG A 37 -11.76 -22.22 5.04
N GLN A 38 -11.81 -22.95 6.15
CA GLN A 38 -10.71 -23.80 6.59
C GLN A 38 -10.45 -24.92 5.58
N ALA A 39 -11.49 -25.64 5.14
CA ALA A 39 -11.37 -26.69 4.14
C ALA A 39 -10.79 -26.17 2.80
N ALA A 40 -11.23 -24.99 2.36
CA ALA A 40 -10.70 -24.35 1.16
C ALA A 40 -9.23 -23.93 1.32
N PHE A 41 -8.83 -23.47 2.50
CA PHE A 41 -7.43 -23.19 2.78
C PHE A 41 -6.57 -24.46 2.73
N ASP A 42 -7.02 -25.53 3.39
CA ASP A 42 -6.26 -26.78 3.49
C ASP A 42 -6.09 -27.47 2.13
N GLU A 43 -7.14 -27.48 1.30
CA GLU A 43 -7.10 -28.03 -0.05
C GLU A 43 -6.11 -27.27 -0.96
N PHE A 44 -6.05 -25.94 -0.83
CA PHE A 44 -5.23 -25.09 -1.70
C PHE A 44 -3.92 -24.64 -1.06
N LYS A 45 -3.55 -25.17 0.10
CA LYS A 45 -2.42 -24.70 0.91
C LYS A 45 -1.11 -24.56 0.13
N GLU A 46 -0.80 -25.52 -0.72
CA GLU A 46 0.43 -25.53 -1.54
C GLU A 46 0.41 -24.52 -2.69
N SER A 47 -0.78 -24.10 -3.13
CA SER A 47 -0.97 -23.09 -4.19
C SER A 47 -1.19 -21.67 -3.64
N LEU A 48 -1.48 -21.54 -2.35
CA LEU A 48 -1.70 -20.27 -1.69
C LEU A 48 -0.36 -19.57 -1.39
N PRO A 49 -0.35 -18.22 -1.30
CA PRO A 49 0.83 -17.49 -0.89
C PRO A 49 1.39 -18.01 0.45
N PRO A 50 2.73 -18.13 0.59
CA PRO A 50 3.33 -18.59 1.83
C PRO A 50 3.00 -17.63 2.98
N LYS A 51 2.94 -18.17 4.20
CA LYS A 51 2.58 -17.44 5.44
C LYS A 51 1.14 -16.90 5.50
N LEU A 52 0.31 -17.14 4.47
CA LEU A 52 -1.11 -16.82 4.53
C LEU A 52 -1.80 -17.64 5.62
N ARG A 53 -2.64 -16.99 6.44
CA ARG A 53 -3.44 -17.65 7.47
C ARG A 53 -4.80 -18.04 6.91
N PRO A 54 -5.44 -19.13 7.37
CA PRO A 54 -6.79 -19.51 6.94
C PRO A 54 -7.81 -18.37 7.13
N GLY A 55 -7.67 -17.63 8.23
CA GLY A 55 -8.51 -16.49 8.57
C GLY A 55 -8.49 -15.34 7.56
N ALA A 56 -7.45 -15.25 6.74
CA ALA A 56 -7.25 -14.16 5.79
C ALA A 56 -8.06 -14.35 4.49
N LEU A 57 -8.53 -15.57 4.21
CA LEU A 57 -9.45 -15.81 3.11
C LEU A 57 -10.83 -15.22 3.42
N LYS A 58 -11.43 -14.56 2.42
CA LYS A 58 -12.80 -14.06 2.49
C LYS A 58 -13.69 -14.92 1.59
N VAL A 59 -14.85 -15.33 2.10
CA VAL A 59 -15.82 -16.17 1.36
C VAL A 59 -17.03 -15.32 1.04
N PHE A 60 -17.48 -15.31 -0.21
CA PHE A 60 -18.65 -14.58 -0.67
C PHE A 60 -19.67 -15.55 -1.27
N ALA A 61 -20.96 -15.21 -1.14
CA ALA A 61 -22.06 -16.03 -1.65
C ALA A 61 -21.90 -16.37 -3.13
N ASN A 62 -21.50 -15.38 -3.94
CA ASN A 62 -21.23 -15.49 -5.37
C ASN A 62 -20.43 -14.26 -5.85
N SER A 63 -20.29 -14.07 -7.17
CA SER A 63 -19.56 -12.94 -7.77
C SER A 63 -20.23 -11.57 -7.57
N GLU A 64 -21.53 -11.54 -7.30
CA GLU A 64 -22.30 -10.30 -7.16
C GLU A 64 -22.33 -9.80 -5.70
N ALA A 65 -22.05 -10.70 -4.75
CA ALA A 65 -22.03 -10.37 -3.33
C ALA A 65 -20.95 -9.32 -3.00
N GLN A 66 -21.37 -8.24 -2.34
CA GLN A 66 -20.49 -7.14 -1.95
C GLN A 66 -19.70 -7.46 -0.68
N THR A 67 -20.36 -8.06 0.31
CA THR A 67 -19.80 -8.40 1.61
C THR A 67 -19.53 -9.90 1.75
N PRO A 68 -18.48 -10.28 2.51
CA PRO A 68 -18.22 -11.68 2.77
C PRO A 68 -19.31 -12.27 3.68
N LEU A 69 -19.50 -13.58 3.59
CA LEU A 69 -20.33 -14.34 4.51
C LEU A 69 -19.74 -14.27 5.93
N GLU A 70 -20.63 -14.14 6.91
CA GLU A 70 -20.26 -14.23 8.33
C GLU A 70 -19.82 -15.65 8.66
N LEU A 71 -18.89 -15.81 9.62
CA LEU A 71 -18.21 -17.08 9.87
C LEU A 71 -19.15 -18.20 10.34
N ASP A 72 -20.23 -17.86 11.02
CA ASP A 72 -21.28 -18.76 11.52
C ASP A 72 -22.42 -18.97 10.51
N THR A 73 -22.35 -18.36 9.33
CA THR A 73 -23.34 -18.55 8.27
C THR A 73 -23.43 -20.02 7.88
N ASN A 74 -24.64 -20.57 7.87
CA ASN A 74 -24.89 -21.94 7.46
C ASN A 74 -24.66 -22.11 5.94
N MET A 75 -23.84 -23.08 5.55
CA MET A 75 -23.43 -23.26 4.16
C MET A 75 -24.41 -24.07 3.31
N ASN A 76 -25.49 -24.61 3.87
CA ASN A 76 -26.38 -25.56 3.19
C ASN A 76 -26.93 -25.04 1.85
N GLU A 77 -27.28 -23.76 1.78
CA GLU A 77 -27.90 -23.15 0.59
C GLU A 77 -26.88 -22.56 -0.39
N TYR A 78 -25.63 -22.35 0.04
CA TYR A 78 -24.60 -21.71 -0.78
C TYR A 78 -23.75 -22.71 -1.57
N GLY A 79 -23.23 -22.28 -2.73
CA GLY A 79 -22.32 -23.08 -3.54
C GLY A 79 -22.91 -24.39 -4.04
N VAL A 80 -24.24 -24.52 -4.13
CA VAL A 80 -24.90 -25.78 -4.54
C VAL A 80 -24.95 -25.95 -6.05
N LYS A 81 -24.75 -24.87 -6.82
CA LYS A 81 -24.82 -24.86 -8.28
C LYS A 81 -23.46 -24.54 -8.88
N LEU A 82 -23.06 -25.30 -9.90
CA LEU A 82 -21.80 -25.07 -10.62
C LEU A 82 -21.76 -23.69 -11.31
N ASN A 83 -22.90 -23.23 -11.82
CA ASN A 83 -23.02 -21.96 -12.55
C ASN A 83 -23.18 -20.73 -11.64
N ASP A 84 -23.37 -20.94 -10.33
CA ASP A 84 -23.42 -19.89 -9.32
C ASP A 84 -22.55 -20.31 -8.11
N PRO A 85 -21.23 -20.39 -8.33
CA PRO A 85 -20.31 -20.87 -7.32
C PRO A 85 -20.01 -19.79 -6.27
N LEU A 86 -19.66 -20.22 -5.06
CA LEU A 86 -19.07 -19.36 -4.04
C LEU A 86 -17.77 -18.71 -4.55
N ILE A 87 -17.41 -17.54 -4.02
CA ILE A 87 -16.11 -16.92 -4.30
C ILE A 87 -15.25 -16.98 -3.05
N VAL A 88 -14.08 -17.62 -3.15
CA VAL A 88 -13.04 -17.61 -2.13
C VAL A 88 -11.97 -16.62 -2.58
N GLN A 89 -11.88 -15.49 -1.90
CA GLN A 89 -10.95 -14.43 -2.21
C GLN A 89 -9.68 -14.57 -1.37
N VAL A 90 -8.55 -14.75 -2.06
CA VAL A 90 -7.21 -14.66 -1.50
C VAL A 90 -6.83 -13.17 -1.38
N PRO A 91 -6.37 -12.71 -0.21
CA PRO A 91 -6.03 -11.31 -0.02
C PRO A 91 -4.83 -10.90 -0.88
N LYS A 92 -4.84 -9.65 -1.35
CA LYS A 92 -3.78 -9.07 -2.16
C LYS A 92 -3.80 -7.56 -2.06
N VAL A 93 -2.71 -7.00 -1.56
CA VAL A 93 -2.46 -5.56 -1.47
C VAL A 93 -1.32 -5.21 -2.41
N TRP A 94 -1.56 -4.23 -3.28
CA TRP A 94 -0.57 -3.65 -4.19
C TRP A 94 0.19 -2.52 -3.50
N TYR A 95 1.48 -2.45 -3.79
CA TYR A 95 2.36 -1.40 -3.33
C TYR A 95 3.45 -1.10 -4.37
N GLN A 96 4.01 0.10 -4.32
CA GLN A 96 5.03 0.61 -5.23
C GLN A 96 6.22 1.15 -4.44
N LEU A 97 7.42 0.70 -4.77
CA LEU A 97 8.64 1.28 -4.25
C LEU A 97 8.99 2.52 -5.07
N THR A 98 9.30 3.61 -4.39
CA THR A 98 9.74 4.88 -5.00
C THR A 98 11.03 5.36 -4.38
N ASP A 99 11.85 6.04 -5.17
CA ASP A 99 13.04 6.71 -4.67
C ASP A 99 12.66 8.02 -3.95
N ALA A 100 13.18 8.23 -2.74
CA ALA A 100 12.80 9.38 -1.92
C ALA A 100 13.22 10.74 -2.51
N THR A 101 14.27 10.77 -3.34
CA THR A 101 14.83 12.01 -3.90
C THR A 101 14.14 12.41 -5.21
N THR A 102 13.91 11.42 -6.08
CA THR A 102 13.39 11.65 -7.43
C THR A 102 11.89 11.39 -7.55
N ALA A 103 11.28 10.79 -6.53
CA ALA A 103 9.93 10.22 -6.56
C ALA A 103 9.72 9.21 -7.70
N ALA A 104 10.80 8.72 -8.32
CA ALA A 104 10.72 7.81 -9.45
C ALA A 104 10.24 6.43 -8.99
N SER A 105 9.40 5.80 -9.81
CA SER A 105 8.95 4.42 -9.61
C SER A 105 10.14 3.46 -9.79
N LEU A 106 10.45 2.70 -8.75
CA LEU A 106 11.47 1.65 -8.80
C LEU A 106 10.85 0.33 -9.24
N THR A 107 9.76 -0.06 -8.57
CA THR A 107 9.05 -1.30 -8.88
C THR A 107 7.64 -1.29 -8.28
N VAL A 108 6.72 -2.03 -8.90
CA VAL A 108 5.35 -2.25 -8.41
C VAL A 108 5.19 -3.73 -8.11
N ALA A 109 4.70 -4.04 -6.92
CA ALA A 109 4.56 -5.40 -6.43
C ALA A 109 3.28 -5.57 -5.60
N SER A 110 3.04 -6.78 -5.11
CA SER A 110 1.89 -7.09 -4.27
C SER A 110 2.24 -8.13 -3.22
N ALA A 111 1.57 -8.05 -2.07
CA ALA A 111 1.70 -8.96 -0.95
C ALA A 111 0.34 -9.55 -0.55
N PRO A 112 0.29 -10.76 0.02
CA PRO A 112 -0.93 -11.42 0.45
C PRO A 112 -1.42 -10.89 1.81
N LEU A 113 -1.66 -9.58 1.90
CA LEU A 113 -2.07 -8.87 3.11
C LEU A 113 -3.55 -8.49 3.04
N THR A 114 -4.17 -8.40 4.20
CA THR A 114 -5.55 -8.01 4.42
C THR A 114 -5.65 -6.52 4.76
N GLU A 115 -6.88 -6.00 4.79
CA GLU A 115 -7.16 -4.63 5.25
C GLU A 115 -6.95 -4.43 6.75
N ASP A 116 -7.00 -5.52 7.52
CA ASP A 116 -6.80 -5.49 8.97
C ASP A 116 -5.33 -5.55 9.37
N ASP A 117 -4.46 -6.01 8.45
CA ASP A 117 -3.01 -5.99 8.66
C ASP A 117 -2.51 -4.55 8.75
N THR A 118 -1.44 -4.37 9.52
CA THR A 118 -0.84 -3.08 9.82
C THR A 118 0.26 -2.71 8.83
N VAL A 119 0.64 -1.43 8.81
CA VAL A 119 1.68 -0.91 7.90
C VAL A 119 3.06 -1.51 8.21
N ASP A 120 3.38 -1.80 9.47
CA ASP A 120 4.61 -2.52 9.86
C ASP A 120 4.68 -3.93 9.24
N VAL A 121 3.57 -4.65 9.17
CA VAL A 121 3.49 -5.97 8.50
C VAL A 121 3.77 -5.83 7.01
N LEU A 122 3.25 -4.77 6.38
CA LEU A 122 3.59 -4.43 5.00
C LEU A 122 5.09 -4.15 4.84
N LEU A 123 5.66 -3.28 5.67
CA LEU A 123 7.09 -2.93 5.62
C LEU A 123 7.98 -4.15 5.82
N ASN A 124 7.65 -5.04 6.76
CA ASN A 124 8.38 -6.29 6.98
C ASN A 124 8.32 -7.18 5.73
N THR A 125 7.14 -7.30 5.12
CA THR A 125 6.96 -8.09 3.88
C THR A 125 7.75 -7.50 2.71
N VAL A 126 7.76 -6.18 2.58
CA VAL A 126 8.53 -5.45 1.56
C VAL A 126 10.02 -5.65 1.79
N LYS A 127 10.47 -5.53 3.05
CA LYS A 127 11.86 -5.71 3.46
C LYS A 127 12.33 -7.12 3.16
N GLU A 128 11.60 -8.15 3.59
CA GLU A 128 11.92 -9.55 3.28
C GLU A 128 12.07 -9.77 1.77
N ARG A 129 11.16 -9.23 0.96
CA ARG A 129 11.14 -9.44 -0.48
C ARG A 129 12.30 -8.76 -1.22
N PHE A 130 12.67 -7.55 -0.81
CA PHE A 130 13.65 -6.73 -1.52
C PHE A 130 14.96 -6.55 -0.76
N ASN A 131 15.18 -7.33 0.30
CA ASN A 131 16.35 -7.22 1.17
C ASN A 131 17.66 -7.29 0.40
N ASP A 132 17.75 -8.18 -0.59
CA ASP A 132 18.99 -8.40 -1.34
C ASP A 132 19.04 -7.60 -2.67
N SER A 133 18.05 -6.73 -2.91
CA SER A 133 17.91 -5.95 -4.14
C SER A 133 17.78 -4.47 -3.87
N HIS A 134 16.57 -3.90 -3.89
CA HIS A 134 16.33 -2.46 -3.71
C HIS A 134 16.56 -2.01 -2.26
N LEU A 135 16.42 -2.90 -1.27
CA LEU A 135 16.53 -2.59 0.16
C LEU A 135 17.79 -3.14 0.82
N ALA A 136 18.80 -3.54 0.04
CA ALA A 136 20.09 -3.95 0.57
C ALA A 136 20.75 -2.78 1.33
N GLY A 137 21.06 -3.03 2.60
CA GLY A 137 21.66 -2.05 3.52
C GLY A 137 20.72 -0.95 4.02
N VAL A 138 19.42 -1.00 3.70
CA VAL A 138 18.42 -0.03 4.17
C VAL A 138 17.72 -0.60 5.41
N ASP A 139 17.65 0.13 6.51
CA ASP A 139 16.88 -0.34 7.68
C ASP A 139 15.38 -0.20 7.41
N ILE A 140 14.56 -1.07 8.01
CA ILE A 140 13.11 -0.99 7.86
C ILE A 140 12.56 0.33 8.42
N SER A 141 13.19 0.87 9.47
CA SER A 141 12.82 2.13 10.13
C SER A 141 13.05 3.36 9.25
N ASP A 142 13.87 3.22 8.20
CA ASP A 142 14.11 4.28 7.23
C ASP A 142 13.08 4.28 6.08
N LEU A 143 12.22 3.26 6.03
CA LEU A 143 11.15 3.17 5.04
C LEU A 143 9.93 3.94 5.51
N VAL A 144 9.25 4.54 4.55
CA VAL A 144 8.03 5.32 4.82
C VAL A 144 6.94 4.91 3.86
N VAL A 145 5.72 4.74 4.38
CA VAL A 145 4.54 4.40 3.57
C VAL A 145 3.61 5.60 3.44
N PHE A 146 3.14 5.85 2.23
CA PHE A 146 2.14 6.85 1.91
C PHE A 146 0.91 6.23 1.26
N ASP A 147 -0.24 6.86 1.48
CA ASP A 147 -1.43 6.64 0.66
C ASP A 147 -1.27 7.36 -0.68
N ASP A 148 -1.56 6.65 -1.77
CA ASP A 148 -1.45 7.13 -3.15
C ASP A 148 -2.43 8.27 -3.46
N ASN A 149 -3.58 8.31 -2.78
CA ASN A 149 -4.63 9.29 -3.09
C ASN A 149 -4.31 10.71 -2.60
N ASN A 150 -3.65 10.82 -1.45
CA ASN A 150 -3.45 12.09 -0.76
C ASN A 150 -1.99 12.32 -0.32
N MET A 151 -1.08 11.38 -0.60
CA MET A 151 0.33 11.42 -0.15
C MET A 151 0.46 11.59 1.37
N GLU A 152 -0.53 11.13 2.12
CA GLU A 152 -0.51 11.16 3.58
C GLU A 152 0.38 10.05 4.12
N TYR A 153 1.20 10.40 5.10
CA TYR A 153 2.05 9.46 5.83
C TYR A 153 1.19 8.49 6.63
N LEU A 154 1.40 7.19 6.42
CA LEU A 154 0.75 6.16 7.22
C LEU A 154 1.67 5.74 8.35
N VAL A 155 1.16 5.81 9.57
CA VAL A 155 1.87 5.38 10.78
C VAL A 155 1.98 3.85 10.78
N ASP A 156 3.12 3.31 11.21
CA ASP A 156 3.43 1.88 11.17
C ASP A 156 2.36 0.99 11.83
N GLU A 157 1.78 1.42 12.95
CA GLU A 157 0.75 0.68 13.69
C GLU A 157 -0.65 0.81 13.10
N SER A 158 -0.84 1.68 12.10
CA SER A 158 -2.14 1.88 11.46
C SER A 158 -2.49 0.71 10.54
N GLN A 159 -3.78 0.39 10.44
CA GLN A 159 -4.27 -0.63 9.52
C GLN A 159 -4.13 -0.15 8.07
N ILE A 160 -3.81 -1.09 7.17
CA ILE A 160 -3.75 -0.84 5.73
C ILE A 160 -5.12 -0.33 5.22
N GLY A 161 -6.21 -0.89 5.76
CA GLY A 161 -7.56 -0.54 5.39
C GLY A 161 -7.86 -0.84 3.91
N PRO A 162 -8.68 -0.03 3.22
CA PRO A 162 -9.11 -0.32 1.87
C PRO A 162 -8.07 -0.03 0.77
N ARG A 163 -6.82 0.27 1.13
CA ARG A 163 -5.76 0.72 0.22
C ARG A 163 -5.14 -0.44 -0.55
N GLY A 164 -4.48 -0.16 -1.67
CA GLY A 164 -3.76 -1.19 -2.43
C GLY A 164 -4.64 -2.23 -3.11
N LYS A 165 -5.96 -2.00 -3.27
CA LYS A 165 -6.86 -2.96 -3.94
C LYS A 165 -6.50 -3.21 -5.40
N THR A 166 -5.91 -2.22 -6.07
CA THR A 166 -5.52 -2.30 -7.48
C THR A 166 -4.11 -1.73 -7.68
N LYS A 167 -3.50 -2.01 -8.84
CA LYS A 167 -2.23 -1.39 -9.22
C LYS A 167 -2.29 0.15 -9.25
N LYS A 168 -3.45 0.72 -9.59
CA LYS A 168 -3.67 2.18 -9.67
C LYS A 168 -3.87 2.84 -8.31
N THR A 169 -4.03 2.05 -7.25
CA THR A 169 -4.27 2.52 -5.89
C THR A 169 -3.25 1.90 -4.93
N ALA A 170 -2.07 1.59 -5.47
CA ALA A 170 -1.01 0.88 -4.76
C ALA A 170 -0.39 1.77 -3.69
N LEU A 171 -0.16 1.27 -2.48
CA LEU A 171 0.52 2.05 -1.44
C LEU A 171 1.94 2.43 -1.87
N ILE A 172 2.39 3.63 -1.56
CA ILE A 172 3.73 4.09 -1.95
C ILE A 172 4.69 3.83 -0.79
N VAL A 173 5.71 3.02 -1.02
CA VAL A 173 6.82 2.80 -0.09
C VAL A 173 8.02 3.60 -0.58
N ARG A 174 8.42 4.63 0.16
CA ARG A 174 9.61 5.42 -0.17
C ARG A 174 10.87 4.75 0.37
N VAL A 175 11.87 4.67 -0.49
CA VAL A 175 13.19 4.10 -0.19
C VAL A 175 14.20 5.25 -0.11
N PRO A 176 14.97 5.36 0.99
CA PRO A 176 16.03 6.36 1.11
C PRO A 176 17.17 6.07 0.11
N GLN A 177 17.85 7.12 -0.34
CA GLN A 177 18.99 6.96 -1.23
C GLN A 177 20.16 6.27 -0.54
N ARG A 178 20.81 5.36 -1.27
CA ARG A 178 22.11 4.81 -0.87
C ARG A 178 23.17 5.88 -1.06
N VAL A 179 23.85 6.27 0.02
CA VAL A 179 25.14 6.95 -0.11
C VAL A 179 26.14 5.90 -0.57
N ILE A 180 26.34 5.77 -1.88
CA ILE A 180 27.43 4.95 -2.42
C ILE A 180 28.73 5.72 -2.14
N THR A 181 29.35 5.50 -0.99
CA THR A 181 30.77 5.83 -0.82
C THR A 181 31.56 4.88 -1.71
N SER A 182 31.75 5.27 -2.96
CA SER A 182 32.67 4.61 -3.88
C SER A 182 34.07 4.77 -3.30
N ALA A 183 34.53 3.73 -2.59
CA ALA A 183 35.86 3.68 -2.02
C ALA A 183 36.87 3.53 -3.17
N VAL A 184 37.48 4.66 -3.55
CA VAL A 184 38.76 4.66 -4.25
C VAL A 184 39.80 4.07 -3.28
N PRO A 185 40.54 3.01 -3.63
CA PRO A 185 41.55 2.48 -2.75
C PRO A 185 42.80 3.34 -2.86
N VAL A 186 43.01 4.26 -1.92
CA VAL A 186 44.33 4.84 -1.67
C VAL A 186 44.64 4.74 -0.19
N GLY A 187 45.71 4.00 0.07
CA GLY A 187 46.61 4.02 1.22
C GLY A 187 46.19 4.75 2.48
N GLU A 188 46.16 3.95 3.54
CA GLU A 188 46.63 4.26 4.89
C GLU A 188 45.84 5.23 5.78
N THR A 189 45.58 4.67 6.97
CA THR A 189 45.45 5.32 8.28
C THR A 189 44.23 6.22 8.49
N THR A 190 43.29 5.73 9.31
CA THR A 190 43.19 6.13 10.74
C THR A 190 41.76 5.87 11.26
N SER A 191 41.66 4.97 12.25
CA SER A 191 40.69 4.93 13.36
C SER A 191 39.20 5.21 13.09
N ILE A 192 38.39 4.16 13.13
CA ILE A 192 36.94 4.27 13.40
C ILE A 192 36.78 4.76 14.85
N LYS A 193 36.66 6.08 15.02
CA LYS A 193 36.07 6.68 16.21
C LYS A 193 34.56 6.69 16.03
N VAL A 194 33.87 6.07 16.97
CA VAL A 194 32.44 6.26 17.24
C VAL A 194 32.15 7.77 17.24
N ILE A 195 31.27 8.23 16.34
CA ILE A 195 30.75 9.61 16.38
C ILE A 195 29.23 9.53 16.49
N ARG A 196 28.78 9.87 17.70
CA ARG A 196 27.43 10.28 18.09
C ARG A 196 26.91 11.37 17.15
N GLU A 197 25.59 11.41 16.96
CA GLU A 197 24.84 12.51 16.33
C GLU A 197 25.53 13.87 16.53
N LYS A 198 26.21 14.36 15.49
CA LYS A 198 26.43 15.79 15.34
C LYS A 198 25.24 16.30 14.53
N LYS A 199 24.44 17.17 15.16
CA LYS A 199 23.53 18.07 14.44
C LYS A 199 24.25 18.57 13.19
N ASN A 200 23.70 18.22 12.03
CA ASN A 200 24.27 18.59 10.74
C ASN A 200 24.19 20.12 10.60
N GLU A 201 25.28 20.80 10.98
CA GLU A 201 25.48 22.25 10.79
C GLU A 201 25.17 22.66 9.34
N SER A 202 25.42 21.75 8.38
CA SER A 202 25.08 21.89 6.96
C SER A 202 23.57 22.04 6.69
N ALA A 203 22.72 21.22 7.32
CA ALA A 203 21.28 21.26 7.11
C ALA A 203 20.63 22.48 7.78
N LEU A 204 21.15 22.89 8.94
CA LEU A 204 20.72 24.12 9.61
C LEU A 204 21.16 25.37 8.85
N GLN A 205 22.39 25.39 8.31
CA GLN A 205 22.87 26.46 7.44
C GLN A 205 22.08 26.55 6.14
N GLU A 206 21.73 25.42 5.54
CA GLU A 206 20.91 25.37 4.34
C GLU A 206 19.48 25.88 4.61
N LEU A 207 18.88 25.49 5.73
CA LEU A 207 17.56 25.97 6.15
C LEU A 207 17.56 27.48 6.45
N GLU A 208 18.63 27.99 7.06
CA GLU A 208 18.80 29.42 7.29
C GLU A 208 19.00 30.18 5.97
N ARG A 209 19.76 29.62 5.02
CA ARG A 209 19.92 30.16 3.66
C ARG A 209 18.57 30.30 2.94
N TYR A 210 17.71 29.27 3.01
CA TYR A 210 16.38 29.34 2.41
C TYR A 210 15.47 30.35 3.10
N ARG A 211 15.58 30.53 4.42
CA ARG A 211 14.85 31.58 5.16
C ARG A 211 15.28 32.98 4.74
N GLU A 212 16.58 33.23 4.63
CA GLU A 212 17.10 34.53 4.19
C GLU A 212 16.70 34.84 2.75
N GLN A 213 16.75 33.85 1.86
CA GLN A 213 16.28 33.99 0.48
C GLN A 213 14.77 34.26 0.41
N GLY A 214 13.95 33.54 1.19
CA GLY A 214 12.51 33.79 1.27
C GLY A 214 12.17 35.20 1.81
N LYS A 215 13.00 35.73 2.71
CA LYS A 215 12.87 37.11 3.20
C LYS A 215 13.24 38.13 2.12
N LEU A 216 14.36 37.93 1.42
CA LEU A 216 14.77 38.79 0.30
C LEU A 216 13.72 38.86 -0.81
N ILE A 217 13.09 37.74 -1.15
CA ILE A 217 11.99 37.70 -2.14
C ILE A 217 10.79 38.50 -1.61
N ARG A 218 10.41 38.31 -0.35
CA ARG A 218 9.29 39.04 0.25
C ARG A 218 9.52 40.55 0.30
N ASP A 219 10.74 40.97 0.59
CA ASP A 219 11.10 42.37 0.73
C ASP A 219 11.27 43.05 -0.64
N ASN A 220 11.92 42.38 -1.61
CA ASN A 220 12.23 42.96 -2.93
C ASN A 220 11.15 42.74 -3.98
N CYS A 221 10.30 41.73 -3.83
CA CYS A 221 9.24 41.39 -4.78
C CYS A 221 7.85 41.65 -4.21
N LYS A 222 7.73 42.41 -3.11
CA LYS A 222 6.47 42.68 -2.42
C LYS A 222 5.36 43.14 -3.37
N ASP A 223 5.66 44.09 -4.24
CA ASP A 223 4.68 44.64 -5.18
C ASP A 223 4.27 43.62 -6.26
N TYR A 224 5.20 42.76 -6.69
CA TYR A 224 4.92 41.70 -7.66
C TYR A 224 4.08 40.58 -7.03
N CYS A 225 4.43 40.15 -5.82
CA CYS A 225 3.67 39.17 -5.05
C CYS A 225 2.26 39.68 -4.73
N ASN A 226 2.13 40.93 -4.28
CA ASN A 226 0.83 41.55 -4.01
C ASN A 226 -0.01 41.64 -5.28
N ARG A 227 0.59 42.03 -6.41
CA ARG A 227 -0.14 42.11 -7.69
C ARG A 227 -0.61 40.74 -8.21
N ILE A 228 0.12 39.67 -7.91
CA ILE A 228 -0.34 38.30 -8.19
C ILE A 228 -1.51 37.94 -7.27
N LEU A 229 -1.39 38.20 -5.96
CA LEU A 229 -2.43 37.90 -4.99
C LEU A 229 -3.72 38.72 -5.24
N ASP A 230 -3.59 40.00 -5.58
CA ASP A 230 -4.73 40.86 -5.96
C ASP A 230 -5.45 40.32 -7.20
N LYS A 231 -4.69 39.82 -8.17
CA LYS A 231 -5.25 39.26 -9.41
C LYS A 231 -5.91 37.91 -9.18
N ILE A 232 -5.37 37.11 -8.27
CA ILE A 232 -6.00 35.88 -7.79
C ILE A 232 -7.33 36.23 -7.10
N ASP A 233 -7.33 37.18 -6.16
CA ASP A 233 -8.55 37.64 -5.50
C ASP A 233 -9.58 38.18 -6.50
N GLU A 234 -9.16 38.85 -7.58
CA GLU A 234 -10.03 39.28 -8.67
C GLU A 234 -10.70 38.10 -9.40
N TYR A 235 -9.95 37.03 -9.69
CA TYR A 235 -10.50 35.82 -10.31
C TYR A 235 -11.57 35.15 -9.43
N TYR A 236 -11.41 35.18 -8.10
CA TYR A 236 -12.37 34.57 -7.15
C TYR A 236 -13.45 35.52 -6.63
N LYS A 237 -13.45 36.80 -7.03
CA LYS A 237 -14.51 37.77 -6.66
C LYS A 237 -15.71 37.79 -7.61
N ASN A 238 -15.60 37.16 -8.78
CA ASN A 238 -16.65 37.16 -9.82
C ASN A 238 -17.40 35.82 -9.96
N ASP A 239 -17.56 35.06 -8.86
CA ASP A 239 -18.33 33.81 -8.84
C ASP A 239 -19.86 34.08 -8.75
N GLU A 240 -20.44 34.65 -9.82
CA GLU A 240 -21.85 34.38 -10.15
C GLU A 240 -22.00 33.16 -11.09
N ASN A 241 -20.90 32.61 -11.61
CA ASN A 241 -20.89 31.36 -12.37
C ASN A 241 -19.91 30.37 -11.72
N ASP A 242 -20.46 29.22 -11.31
CA ASP A 242 -19.89 28.11 -10.54
C ASP A 242 -18.67 27.40 -11.21
N GLU A 243 -17.64 28.16 -11.59
CA GLU A 243 -16.38 27.67 -12.18
C GLU A 243 -15.16 28.24 -11.42
N SER A 244 -15.11 28.04 -10.10
CA SER A 244 -13.91 28.36 -9.33
C SER A 244 -12.72 27.50 -9.83
N LEU A 245 -11.64 28.14 -10.28
CA LEU A 245 -10.43 27.46 -10.74
C LEU A 245 -9.79 26.65 -9.58
N PRO A 246 -9.29 25.43 -9.81
CA PRO A 246 -8.62 24.68 -8.75
C PRO A 246 -7.25 25.31 -8.44
N PHE A 247 -7.05 25.70 -7.18
CA PHE A 247 -5.73 26.09 -6.68
C PHE A 247 -4.84 24.85 -6.57
N ILE A 248 -3.77 24.79 -7.37
CA ILE A 248 -2.73 23.76 -7.26
C ILE A 248 -1.48 24.43 -6.69
N CYS A 249 -1.13 24.11 -5.45
CA CYS A 249 0.19 24.42 -4.91
C CYS A 249 1.21 23.50 -5.57
N VAL A 250 2.17 24.09 -6.31
CA VAL A 250 3.32 23.41 -6.90
C VAL A 250 4.50 23.47 -5.93
#